data_AF-A0AAJ0EXN0-F1
#
_entry.id   AF-A0AAJ0EXN0-F1
#
_cell.length_a   1.000
_cell.length_b   1.000
_cell.length_c   1.000
_cell.angle_alpha   90.00
_cell.angle_beta   90.00
_cell.angle_gamma   90.00
#
_symmetry.space_group_name_H-M   'P 1'
#
loop_
_entity.id
_entity.type
_entity.pdbx_description
1 polymer ?
#
loop_
_entity_poly.entity_id
_entity_poly.type
_entity_poly.pdbx_seq_one_letter_code
_entity_poly.pdbx_strand_id
1 'polypeptide(L)'
;MSHREDTQNLLSLKGILHTDEGPIGDEPNFRSLRDGRRYVPSKDSDGIRDVTLVEFPQLDAAREEKLAKLAADLVKPSKDASCQTIVRYLDYIPKDKVFIIERLPMQGSWRPARGPTQDDTVLDVAWDLLLALALLHETGTVHGDVRLHNIFPFPSEDSSRVRFKLFGHGLVPEVISHQLRNDGFTAPELRLPGKWYDISTNTKPTFESDIWMLGMVLWHVHRFGVYYDGRGSARQRWESDKMDQPDLTDGAKYGINPLPTRPRGCEPSPHRFVEDLLHKMLIPDPKRRWTAAELLEQMKLQKNYTPAEDDMKRDLADLQAALKGEKYNTFRRMVAMLKGAPLRSWTTLGGYMFLLAFFCVLL
;
A
#
# COMPACT_ATOMS: atom_id res chain seq x y z
N MET A 1 -30.19 -28.05 -8.82
CA MET A 1 -30.60 -27.05 -7.81
C MET A 1 -29.69 -25.85 -7.99
N SER A 2 -30.24 -24.74 -8.49
CA SER A 2 -29.48 -23.50 -8.73
C SER A 2 -29.44 -22.72 -7.42
N HIS A 3 -28.25 -22.57 -6.85
CA HIS A 3 -28.01 -21.56 -5.82
C HIS A 3 -28.15 -20.19 -6.50
N ARG A 4 -29.31 -19.55 -6.38
CA ARG A 4 -29.40 -18.10 -6.51
C ARG A 4 -28.73 -17.55 -5.27
N GLU A 5 -27.49 -17.10 -5.41
CA GLU A 5 -26.87 -16.23 -4.42
C GLU A 5 -27.71 -14.95 -4.36
N ASP A 6 -28.24 -14.63 -3.18
CA ASP A 6 -29.03 -13.42 -2.95
C ASP A 6 -28.13 -12.20 -3.12
N THR A 7 -28.15 -11.59 -4.31
CA THR A 7 -27.49 -10.31 -4.56
C THR A 7 -28.05 -9.25 -3.63
N GLN A 8 -27.22 -8.74 -2.72
CA GLN A 8 -27.59 -7.69 -1.77
C GLN A 8 -27.26 -6.31 -2.35
N ASN A 9 -28.23 -5.41 -2.31
CA ASN A 9 -28.03 -4.01 -2.69
C ASN A 9 -27.60 -3.19 -1.47
N LEU A 10 -26.52 -2.41 -1.62
CA LEU A 10 -25.89 -1.60 -0.57
C LEU A 10 -25.83 -0.13 -1.02
N LEU A 11 -26.20 0.80 -0.13
CA LEU A 11 -26.20 2.25 -0.43
C LEU A 11 -25.01 2.94 0.25
N SER A 12 -24.14 3.58 -0.54
CA SER A 12 -22.91 4.21 -0.06
C SER A 12 -23.09 5.63 0.49
N LEU A 13 -22.03 6.20 1.07
CA LEU A 13 -21.96 7.60 1.49
C LEU A 13 -22.27 8.59 0.37
N LYS A 14 -21.89 8.27 -0.88
CA LYS A 14 -22.20 9.11 -2.04
C LYS A 14 -23.62 8.89 -2.58
N GLY A 15 -24.44 8.07 -1.92
CA GLY A 15 -25.79 7.73 -2.37
C GLY A 15 -25.82 6.82 -3.60
N ILE A 16 -24.74 6.07 -3.83
CA ILE A 16 -24.58 5.20 -4.99
C ILE A 16 -25.00 3.78 -4.59
N LEU A 17 -25.72 3.11 -5.48
CA LEU A 17 -26.15 1.74 -5.28
C LEU A 17 -25.03 0.78 -5.70
N HIS A 18 -24.67 -0.15 -4.82
CA HIS A 18 -23.72 -1.21 -5.08
C HIS A 18 -24.42 -2.57 -4.96
N THR A 19 -24.04 -3.51 -5.79
CA THR A 19 -24.50 -4.90 -5.71
C THR A 19 -23.34 -5.79 -5.30
N ASP A 20 -23.50 -6.54 -4.20
CA ASP A 20 -22.55 -7.58 -3.78
C ASP A 20 -22.77 -8.82 -4.66
N GLU A 21 -21.72 -9.25 -5.37
CA GLU A 21 -21.72 -10.41 -6.26
C GLU A 21 -21.11 -11.66 -5.61
N GLY A 22 -20.67 -11.56 -4.35
CA GLY A 22 -20.19 -12.69 -3.55
C GLY A 22 -18.72 -12.62 -3.14
N PRO A 23 -18.29 -13.50 -2.23
CA PRO A 23 -16.95 -13.48 -1.65
C PRO A 23 -15.88 -13.97 -2.65
N ILE A 24 -14.75 -13.26 -2.70
CA ILE A 24 -13.59 -13.62 -3.56
C ILE A 24 -12.32 -13.92 -2.75
N GLY A 25 -12.28 -13.53 -1.49
CA GLY A 25 -11.15 -13.79 -0.62
C GLY A 25 -11.46 -13.43 0.82
N ASP A 26 -10.76 -14.07 1.75
CA ASP A 26 -10.87 -13.80 3.17
C ASP A 26 -9.48 -13.86 3.80
N GLU A 27 -9.16 -12.85 4.61
CA GLU A 27 -8.10 -12.94 5.60
C GLU A 27 -8.79 -13.06 6.97
N PRO A 28 -8.88 -14.28 7.54
CA PRO A 28 -9.59 -14.52 8.77
C PRO A 28 -9.15 -13.54 9.87
N ASN A 29 -10.12 -12.82 10.44
CA ASN A 29 -9.95 -11.80 11.48
C ASN A 29 -9.33 -10.45 11.04
N PHE A 30 -9.13 -10.22 9.74
CA PHE A 30 -8.54 -8.97 9.23
C PHE A 30 -9.49 -8.21 8.28
N ARG A 31 -9.93 -8.85 7.19
CA ARG A 31 -10.89 -8.28 6.24
C ARG A 31 -11.49 -9.36 5.33
N SER A 32 -12.72 -9.13 4.89
CA SER A 32 -13.37 -9.93 3.84
C SER A 32 -13.38 -9.15 2.52
N LEU A 33 -12.97 -9.81 1.44
CA LEU A 33 -13.00 -9.26 0.08
C LEU A 33 -14.16 -9.89 -0.68
N ARG A 34 -15.00 -9.03 -1.29
CA ARG A 34 -16.13 -9.46 -2.11
C ARG A 34 -16.11 -8.74 -3.44
N ASP A 35 -16.50 -9.43 -4.50
CA ASP A 35 -16.72 -8.79 -5.80
C ASP A 35 -18.04 -8.00 -5.72
N GLY A 36 -18.07 -6.85 -6.36
CA GLY A 36 -19.27 -6.06 -6.44
C GLY A 36 -19.36 -5.24 -7.72
N ARG A 37 -20.55 -4.71 -7.97
CA ARG A 37 -20.79 -3.76 -9.05
C ARG A 37 -21.29 -2.44 -8.51
N ARG A 38 -20.70 -1.35 -8.98
CA ARG A 38 -21.20 0.01 -8.78
C ARG A 38 -22.22 0.32 -9.86
N TYR A 39 -23.43 0.70 -9.44
CA TYR A 39 -24.50 1.17 -10.32
C TYR A 39 -24.66 2.67 -10.17
N VAL A 40 -24.47 3.42 -11.26
CA VAL A 40 -24.69 4.86 -11.29
C VAL A 40 -25.85 5.18 -12.23
N PRO A 41 -26.97 5.76 -11.74
CA PRO A 41 -28.08 6.15 -12.60
C PRO A 41 -27.66 7.24 -13.60
N SER A 42 -28.38 7.32 -14.72
CA SER A 42 -28.07 7.97 -16.00
C SER A 42 -27.68 9.47 -16.02
N LYS A 43 -27.41 10.11 -14.88
CA LYS A 43 -26.93 11.49 -14.80
C LYS A 43 -25.41 11.61 -14.61
N ASP A 44 -24.72 10.54 -14.20
CA ASP A 44 -23.26 10.47 -14.20
C ASP A 44 -22.80 9.59 -15.37
N SER A 45 -21.89 10.12 -16.19
CA SER A 45 -21.40 9.51 -17.43
C SER A 45 -20.56 8.24 -17.27
N ASP A 46 -20.38 7.76 -16.04
CA ASP A 46 -19.37 6.74 -15.70
C ASP A 46 -19.86 5.28 -15.79
N GLY A 47 -21.16 5.07 -16.02
CA GLY A 47 -21.76 3.75 -16.26
C GLY A 47 -21.68 2.77 -15.09
N ILE A 48 -22.03 1.51 -15.36
CA ILE A 48 -21.84 0.39 -14.43
C ILE A 48 -20.35 0.03 -14.42
N ARG A 49 -19.74 -0.06 -13.25
CA ARG A 49 -18.33 -0.46 -13.08
C ARG A 49 -18.19 -1.55 -12.06
N ASP A 50 -17.34 -2.53 -12.35
CA ASP A 50 -16.95 -3.52 -11.36
C ASP A 50 -16.06 -2.87 -10.29
N VAL A 51 -16.23 -3.31 -9.05
CA VAL A 51 -15.54 -2.83 -7.87
C VAL A 51 -15.21 -4.00 -6.94
N THR A 52 -14.32 -3.77 -5.99
CA THR A 52 -14.14 -4.70 -4.86
C THR A 52 -14.67 -4.07 -3.59
N LEU A 53 -15.42 -4.86 -2.83
CA LEU A 53 -15.94 -4.53 -1.51
C LEU A 53 -14.97 -5.07 -0.46
N VAL A 54 -14.54 -4.21 0.47
CA VAL A 54 -13.66 -4.59 1.58
C VAL A 54 -14.39 -4.36 2.90
N GLU A 55 -14.78 -5.45 3.55
CA GLU A 55 -15.49 -5.42 4.82
C GLU A 55 -14.57 -5.65 6.03
N PHE A 56 -14.84 -4.93 7.11
CA PHE A 56 -14.17 -5.07 8.41
C PHE A 56 -15.16 -5.60 9.47
N PRO A 57 -15.39 -6.92 9.52
CA PRO A 57 -16.50 -7.50 10.29
C PRO A 57 -16.30 -7.47 11.82
N GLN A 58 -15.06 -7.33 12.31
CA GLN A 58 -14.71 -7.50 13.73
C GLN A 58 -14.16 -6.21 14.39
N LEU A 59 -14.72 -5.05 14.07
CA LEU A 59 -14.34 -3.78 14.73
C LEU A 59 -15.17 -3.53 15.99
N ASP A 60 -14.51 -3.03 17.03
CA ASP A 60 -15.17 -2.43 18.19
C ASP A 60 -15.65 -1.01 17.87
N ALA A 61 -16.55 -0.45 18.69
CA ALA A 61 -17.15 0.87 18.45
C ALA A 61 -16.12 2.01 18.30
N ALA A 62 -14.99 1.94 19.01
CA ALA A 62 -13.94 2.95 18.92
C ALA A 62 -13.21 2.87 17.57
N ARG A 63 -12.95 1.66 17.06
CA ARG A 63 -12.34 1.46 15.74
C ARG A 63 -13.30 1.78 14.60
N GLU A 64 -14.60 1.53 14.77
CA GLU A 64 -15.63 1.92 13.80
C GLU A 64 -15.66 3.45 13.61
N GLU A 65 -15.59 4.22 14.70
CA GLU A 65 -15.53 5.68 14.62
C GLU A 65 -14.29 6.15 13.86
N LYS A 66 -13.13 5.53 14.12
CA LYS A 66 -11.88 5.83 13.40
C LYS A 66 -11.96 5.44 11.93
N LEU A 67 -12.56 4.29 11.60
CA LEU A 67 -12.79 3.86 10.23
C LEU A 67 -13.66 4.86 9.47
N ALA A 68 -14.75 5.34 10.09
CA ALA A 68 -15.63 6.32 9.48
C ALA A 68 -14.93 7.66 9.24
N LYS A 69 -14.10 8.14 10.18
CA LYS A 69 -13.28 9.35 10.02
C LYS A 69 -12.27 9.18 8.88
N LEU A 70 -11.54 8.06 8.88
CA LEU A 70 -10.61 7.72 7.83
C LEU A 70 -11.28 7.65 6.45
N ALA A 71 -12.48 7.05 6.38
CA ALA A 71 -13.24 6.96 5.14
C ALA A 71 -13.61 8.34 4.60
N ALA A 72 -14.01 9.28 5.46
CA ALA A 72 -14.29 10.66 5.05
C ALA A 72 -13.05 11.36 4.48
N ASP A 73 -11.84 10.99 4.93
CA ASP A 73 -10.59 11.54 4.43
C ASP A 73 -10.11 10.90 3.13
N LEU A 74 -10.19 9.56 3.02
CA LEU A 74 -9.66 8.77 1.91
C LEU A 74 -10.61 8.69 0.70
N VAL A 75 -11.92 8.74 0.92
CA VAL A 75 -12.92 8.70 -0.16
C VAL A 75 -12.95 10.05 -0.87
N LYS A 76 -12.12 10.19 -1.90
CA LYS A 76 -12.02 11.42 -2.67
C LYS A 76 -13.04 11.49 -3.81
N PRO A 77 -13.44 12.70 -4.25
CA PRO A 77 -14.39 12.86 -5.35
C PRO A 77 -13.80 12.60 -6.74
N SER A 78 -12.50 12.84 -7.01
CA SER A 78 -11.98 12.87 -8.40
C SER A 78 -11.01 11.73 -8.76
N LYS A 79 -10.94 11.43 -10.06
CA LYS A 79 -9.98 10.48 -10.65
C LYS A 79 -8.53 10.95 -10.53
N ASP A 80 -8.31 12.26 -10.58
CA ASP A 80 -6.99 12.87 -10.76
C ASP A 80 -6.19 13.01 -9.45
N ALA A 81 -6.80 12.65 -8.31
CA ALA A 81 -6.20 12.81 -6.99
C ALA A 81 -5.50 11.55 -6.46
N SER A 82 -5.36 10.50 -7.27
CA SER A 82 -4.77 9.22 -6.84
C SER A 82 -3.66 8.79 -7.78
N CYS A 83 -2.46 8.61 -7.23
CA CYS A 83 -1.33 8.03 -7.96
C CYS A 83 -1.65 6.60 -8.40
N GLN A 84 -1.15 6.23 -9.58
CA GLN A 84 -1.40 4.91 -10.17
C GLN A 84 -0.88 3.74 -9.33
N THR A 85 0.00 3.96 -8.37
CA THR A 85 0.63 2.92 -7.53
C THR A 85 -0.09 2.67 -6.21
N ILE A 86 -1.22 3.34 -5.95
CA ILE A 86 -2.04 3.15 -4.75
C ILE A 86 -3.44 2.68 -5.14
N VAL A 87 -3.94 1.65 -4.45
CA VAL A 87 -5.32 1.17 -4.64
C VAL A 87 -6.31 2.23 -4.18
N ARG A 88 -7.21 2.62 -5.06
CA ARG A 88 -8.13 3.74 -4.84
C ARG A 88 -9.34 3.36 -3.98
N TYR A 89 -9.62 4.17 -2.96
CA TYR A 89 -10.91 4.19 -2.26
C TYR A 89 -11.92 5.03 -3.04
N LEU A 90 -12.92 4.37 -3.60
CA LEU A 90 -13.97 4.97 -4.43
C LEU A 90 -15.14 5.48 -3.57
N ASP A 91 -15.50 4.73 -2.54
CA ASP A 91 -16.63 5.03 -1.66
C ASP A 91 -16.55 4.27 -0.34
N TYR A 92 -17.51 4.52 0.56
CA TYR A 92 -17.64 3.82 1.84
C TYR A 92 -19.11 3.62 2.20
N ILE A 93 -19.43 2.48 2.82
CA ILE A 93 -20.77 2.10 3.29
C ILE A 93 -20.72 2.03 4.82
N PRO A 94 -21.18 3.06 5.55
CA PRO A 94 -20.99 3.15 6.99
C PRO A 94 -21.69 2.05 7.78
N LYS A 95 -22.91 1.69 7.36
CA LYS A 95 -23.73 0.70 8.05
C LYS A 95 -23.05 -0.66 8.13
N ASP A 96 -22.41 -1.04 7.03
CA ASP A 96 -21.81 -2.37 6.85
C ASP A 96 -20.28 -2.33 7.02
N LYS A 97 -19.71 -1.14 7.27
CA LYS A 97 -18.25 -0.91 7.46
C LYS A 97 -17.46 -1.39 6.24
N VAL A 98 -17.98 -1.09 5.04
CA VAL A 98 -17.41 -1.57 3.77
C VAL A 98 -16.76 -0.43 3.01
N PHE A 99 -15.48 -0.56 2.69
CA PHE A 99 -14.86 0.28 1.66
C PHE A 99 -15.19 -0.26 0.26
N ILE A 100 -15.50 0.66 -0.65
CA ILE A 100 -15.58 0.39 -2.07
C ILE A 100 -14.28 0.83 -2.69
N ILE A 101 -13.57 -0.09 -3.33
CA ILE A 101 -12.30 0.19 -4.01
C ILE A 101 -12.39 -0.14 -5.49
N GLU A 102 -11.41 0.31 -6.26
CA GLU A 102 -11.25 -0.15 -7.65
C GLU A 102 -11.18 -1.69 -7.69
N ARG A 103 -11.68 -2.29 -8.78
CA ARG A 103 -11.70 -3.75 -8.93
C ARG A 103 -10.27 -4.28 -8.78
N LEU A 104 -10.07 -5.08 -7.74
CA LEU A 104 -8.84 -5.84 -7.60
C LEU A 104 -8.80 -6.94 -8.66
N PRO A 105 -7.63 -7.27 -9.21
CA PRO A 105 -7.49 -8.40 -10.11
C PRO A 105 -8.04 -9.67 -9.46
N MET A 106 -8.81 -10.48 -10.21
CA MET A 106 -9.44 -11.71 -9.67
C MET A 106 -8.44 -12.71 -9.08
N GLN A 107 -7.14 -12.58 -9.40
CA GLN A 107 -6.10 -13.45 -8.84
C GLN A 107 -5.69 -13.08 -7.40
N GLY A 108 -6.20 -11.99 -6.85
CA GLY A 108 -5.96 -11.55 -5.47
C GLY A 108 -4.62 -10.83 -5.30
N SER A 109 -4.17 -10.73 -4.04
CA SER A 109 -2.90 -10.11 -3.69
C SER A 109 -1.71 -10.92 -4.21
N TRP A 110 -0.55 -10.28 -4.26
CA TRP A 110 0.67 -10.87 -4.78
C TRP A 110 1.07 -12.11 -3.97
N ARG A 111 1.19 -13.25 -4.65
CA ARG A 111 1.59 -14.52 -4.05
C ARG A 111 2.94 -14.98 -4.61
N PRO A 112 3.92 -15.28 -3.74
CA PRO A 112 5.22 -15.78 -4.19
C PRO A 112 5.12 -17.22 -4.74
N ALA A 113 5.88 -17.51 -5.80
CA ALA A 113 6.04 -18.86 -6.38
C ALA A 113 7.07 -19.67 -5.63
N ARG A 114 7.15 -20.93 -6.05
CA ARG A 114 8.39 -21.70 -6.03
C ARG A 114 9.09 -21.65 -7.40
N GLY A 115 9.57 -20.49 -7.84
CA GLY A 115 10.29 -20.32 -9.12
C GLY A 115 11.20 -19.08 -9.11
N PRO A 116 12.29 -19.02 -9.89
CA PRO A 116 13.17 -17.85 -9.90
C PRO A 116 12.43 -16.58 -10.37
N THR A 117 12.66 -15.44 -9.71
CA THR A 117 12.26 -14.10 -10.19
C THR A 117 13.47 -13.44 -10.86
N GLN A 118 13.27 -12.61 -11.88
CA GLN A 118 14.36 -11.81 -12.45
C GLN A 118 14.51 -10.48 -11.71
N ASP A 119 15.72 -9.92 -11.66
CA ASP A 119 15.99 -8.64 -10.99
C ASP A 119 15.07 -7.52 -11.50
N ASP A 120 14.81 -7.47 -12.80
CA ASP A 120 13.91 -6.48 -13.41
C ASP A 120 12.54 -6.45 -12.73
N THR A 121 11.97 -7.62 -12.41
CA THR A 121 10.67 -7.70 -11.71
C THR A 121 10.78 -7.25 -10.26
N VAL A 122 11.87 -7.57 -9.56
CA VAL A 122 12.09 -7.11 -8.17
C VAL A 122 12.21 -5.59 -8.15
N LEU A 123 12.91 -5.03 -9.13
CA LEU A 123 13.12 -3.61 -9.26
C LEU A 123 11.84 -2.89 -9.72
N ASP A 124 11.03 -3.48 -10.60
CA ASP A 124 9.71 -2.96 -11.01
C ASP A 124 8.78 -2.79 -9.81
N VAL A 125 8.77 -3.79 -8.95
CA VAL A 125 8.05 -3.76 -7.67
C VAL A 125 8.61 -2.68 -6.76
N ALA A 126 9.93 -2.62 -6.62
CA ALA A 126 10.58 -1.61 -5.79
C ALA A 126 10.19 -0.20 -6.26
N TRP A 127 10.23 0.05 -7.55
CA TRP A 127 9.86 1.34 -8.15
C TRP A 127 8.42 1.72 -7.86
N ASP A 128 7.45 0.85 -8.16
CA ASP A 128 6.04 1.15 -7.93
C ASP A 128 5.71 1.37 -6.46
N LEU A 129 6.25 0.53 -5.57
CA LEU A 129 5.98 0.62 -4.13
C LEU A 129 6.72 1.80 -3.49
N LEU A 130 7.90 2.16 -3.97
CA LEU A 130 8.58 3.38 -3.53
C LEU A 130 7.85 4.65 -3.97
N LEU A 131 7.25 4.68 -5.17
CA LEU A 131 6.38 5.78 -5.59
C LEU A 131 5.16 5.90 -4.65
N ALA A 132 4.52 4.77 -4.33
CA ALA A 132 3.39 4.75 -3.39
C ALA A 132 3.80 5.27 -2.00
N LEU A 133 4.91 4.77 -1.46
CA LEU A 133 5.40 5.18 -0.14
C LEU A 133 5.87 6.63 -0.12
N ALA A 134 6.53 7.13 -1.18
CA ALA A 134 6.92 8.53 -1.28
C ALA A 134 5.71 9.46 -1.21
N LEU A 135 4.61 9.12 -1.91
CA LEU A 135 3.35 9.86 -1.82
C LEU A 135 2.75 9.82 -0.41
N LEU A 136 2.67 8.63 0.19
CA LEU A 136 2.10 8.47 1.53
C LEU A 136 2.93 9.23 2.58
N HIS A 137 4.25 9.11 2.55
CA HIS A 137 5.15 9.75 3.52
C HIS A 137 5.15 11.28 3.39
N GLU A 138 5.17 11.82 2.16
CA GLU A 138 5.07 13.27 1.92
C GLU A 138 3.71 13.85 2.33
N THR A 139 2.65 13.04 2.31
CA THR A 139 1.31 13.41 2.81
C THR A 139 1.11 13.12 4.30
N GLY A 140 2.16 12.67 5.01
CA GLY A 140 2.13 12.40 6.44
C GLY A 140 1.43 11.10 6.83
N THR A 141 1.19 10.20 5.87
CA THR A 141 0.53 8.91 6.07
C THR A 141 1.57 7.79 6.18
N VAL A 142 1.61 7.12 7.33
CA VAL A 142 2.33 5.84 7.47
C VAL A 142 1.43 4.73 6.94
N HIS A 143 1.96 3.81 6.15
CA HIS A 143 1.18 2.65 5.71
C HIS A 143 1.02 1.63 6.83
N GLY A 144 2.13 1.29 7.51
CA GLY A 144 2.17 0.42 8.69
C GLY A 144 1.94 -1.07 8.44
N ASP A 145 1.74 -1.48 7.19
CA ASP A 145 1.44 -2.87 6.82
C ASP A 145 1.91 -3.23 5.39
N VAL A 146 3.15 -2.83 5.04
CA VAL A 146 3.72 -3.08 3.71
C VAL A 146 4.10 -4.56 3.58
N ARG A 147 3.16 -5.39 3.15
CA ARG A 147 3.31 -6.85 3.04
C ARG A 147 2.73 -7.37 1.75
N LEU A 148 3.10 -8.58 1.36
CA LEU A 148 2.66 -9.22 0.11
C LEU A 148 1.14 -9.25 -0.06
N HIS A 149 0.39 -9.48 1.04
CA HIS A 149 -1.07 -9.50 1.01
C HIS A 149 -1.72 -8.13 0.73
N ASN A 150 -0.96 -7.04 0.80
CA ASN A 150 -1.37 -5.67 0.50
C ASN A 150 -0.84 -5.15 -0.84
N ILE A 151 -0.10 -5.98 -1.58
CA ILE A 151 0.46 -5.60 -2.88
C ILE A 151 -0.31 -6.34 -3.95
N PHE A 152 -0.80 -5.63 -4.96
CA PHE A 152 -1.65 -6.21 -6.01
C PHE A 152 -1.05 -5.94 -7.40
N PRO A 153 -0.89 -6.95 -8.26
CA PRO A 153 -0.43 -6.77 -9.63
C PRO A 153 -1.58 -6.33 -10.54
N PHE A 154 -1.52 -5.11 -11.06
CA PHE A 154 -2.43 -4.58 -12.06
C PHE A 154 -1.78 -4.68 -13.45
N PRO A 155 -2.28 -5.56 -14.33
CA PRO A 155 -1.95 -5.49 -15.75
C PRO A 155 -2.39 -4.11 -16.27
N SER A 156 -1.49 -3.37 -16.90
CA SER A 156 -1.81 -2.10 -17.54
C SER A 156 -1.65 -2.26 -19.04
N GLU A 157 -2.68 -1.88 -19.80
CA GLU A 157 -2.66 -1.92 -21.27
C GLU A 157 -1.69 -0.88 -21.85
N ASP A 158 -1.40 0.20 -21.09
CA ASP A 158 -0.57 1.33 -21.51
C ASP A 158 0.90 1.24 -21.06
N SER A 159 1.25 0.15 -20.35
CA SER A 159 2.55 -0.08 -19.73
C SER A 159 3.19 -1.34 -20.33
N SER A 160 4.48 -1.27 -20.63
CA SER A 160 5.22 -2.46 -21.10
C SER A 160 5.44 -3.51 -19.99
N ARG A 161 5.10 -3.18 -18.74
CA ARG A 161 5.25 -4.04 -17.56
C ARG A 161 4.00 -4.09 -16.69
N VAL A 162 3.91 -5.15 -15.88
CA VAL A 162 2.91 -5.26 -14.80
C VAL A 162 3.18 -4.17 -13.76
N ARG A 163 2.11 -3.46 -13.34
CA ARG A 163 2.18 -2.46 -12.28
C ARG A 163 1.77 -3.06 -10.95
N PHE A 164 2.37 -2.61 -9.87
CA PHE A 164 2.03 -3.05 -8.53
C PHE A 164 1.39 -1.90 -7.76
N LYS A 165 0.23 -2.16 -7.15
CA LYS A 165 -0.46 -1.18 -6.31
C LYS A 165 -0.47 -1.60 -4.85
N LEU A 166 -0.27 -0.62 -3.99
CA LEU A 166 -0.30 -0.78 -2.54
C LEU A 166 -1.70 -0.50 -1.98
N PHE A 167 -2.24 -1.44 -1.22
CA PHE A 167 -3.55 -1.38 -0.58
C PHE A 167 -3.44 -1.33 0.95
N GLY A 168 -4.42 -0.70 1.60
CA GLY A 168 -4.53 -0.68 3.05
C GLY A 168 -3.88 0.53 3.73
N HIS A 169 -3.41 1.50 2.94
CA HIS A 169 -2.90 2.76 3.46
C HIS A 169 -3.95 3.46 4.36
N GLY A 170 -3.47 4.01 5.48
CA GLY A 170 -4.30 4.70 6.49
C GLY A 170 -5.08 3.76 7.43
N LEU A 171 -5.24 2.47 7.11
CA LEU A 171 -5.94 1.52 7.98
C LEU A 171 -5.12 1.17 9.22
N VAL A 172 -3.80 1.05 9.07
CA VAL A 172 -2.82 0.87 10.13
C VAL A 172 -2.05 2.19 10.22
N PRO A 173 -1.90 2.85 11.38
CA PRO A 173 -2.25 2.45 12.75
C PRO A 173 -3.69 2.75 13.19
N GLU A 174 -4.49 3.43 12.37
CA GLU A 174 -5.67 4.14 12.88
C GLU A 174 -6.85 3.22 13.20
N VAL A 175 -7.15 2.25 12.34
CA VAL A 175 -8.34 1.39 12.44
C VAL A 175 -7.99 0.00 12.96
N ILE A 176 -6.90 -0.57 12.45
CA ILE A 176 -6.53 -1.95 12.71
C ILE A 176 -5.46 -1.99 13.81
N SER A 177 -5.69 -2.83 14.83
CA SER A 177 -4.75 -3.02 15.93
C SER A 177 -3.42 -3.59 15.42
N HIS A 178 -2.32 -2.99 15.87
CA HIS A 178 -0.96 -3.48 15.68
C HIS A 178 -0.64 -4.74 16.49
N GLN A 179 -1.52 -5.74 16.49
CA GLN A 179 -1.00 -7.09 16.69
C GLN A 179 -0.17 -7.41 15.45
N LEU A 180 1.06 -6.86 15.41
CA LEU A 180 2.00 -7.07 14.32
C LEU A 180 2.12 -8.58 14.19
N ARG A 181 1.97 -9.08 12.97
CA ARG A 181 2.10 -10.52 12.77
C ARG A 181 3.57 -10.86 13.02
N ASN A 182 3.82 -11.96 13.73
CA ASN A 182 5.17 -12.52 13.85
C ASN A 182 5.49 -13.28 12.55
N ASP A 183 5.52 -12.54 11.45
CA ASP A 183 5.64 -13.04 10.07
C ASP A 183 7.00 -12.72 9.43
N GLY A 184 7.91 -12.13 10.19
CA GLY A 184 9.25 -11.76 9.76
C GLY A 184 9.37 -10.39 9.08
N PHE A 185 8.27 -9.76 8.67
CA PHE A 185 8.32 -8.46 7.97
C PHE A 185 8.51 -7.27 8.91
N THR A 186 8.10 -7.42 10.18
CA THR A 186 8.07 -6.33 11.17
C THR A 186 9.45 -5.73 11.43
N ALA A 187 9.57 -4.40 11.35
CA ALA A 187 10.81 -3.66 11.60
C ALA A 187 11.36 -3.86 13.03
N PRO A 188 12.69 -3.84 13.24
CA PRO A 188 13.30 -4.16 14.53
C PRO A 188 12.91 -3.20 15.64
N GLU A 189 12.72 -1.91 15.34
CA GLU A 189 12.30 -0.89 16.29
C GLU A 189 10.87 -1.08 16.83
N LEU A 190 10.05 -1.91 16.16
CA LEU A 190 8.69 -2.24 16.59
C LEU A 190 8.64 -3.48 17.49
N ARG A 191 9.77 -4.19 17.65
CA ARG A 191 9.91 -5.41 18.46
C ARG A 191 10.28 -5.06 19.90
N LEU A 192 9.88 -5.87 20.87
CA LEU A 192 10.29 -5.67 22.26
C LEU A 192 11.78 -6.04 22.45
N PRO A 193 12.56 -5.23 23.19
CA PRO A 193 13.97 -5.52 23.47
C PRO A 193 14.14 -6.90 24.13
N GLY A 194 15.07 -7.71 23.61
CA GLY A 194 15.39 -9.03 24.15
C GLY A 194 14.40 -10.14 23.79
N LYS A 195 13.33 -9.84 23.05
CA LYS A 195 12.32 -10.83 22.64
C LYS A 195 11.96 -10.66 21.17
N TRP A 196 12.62 -11.45 20.33
CA TRP A 196 12.43 -11.46 18.87
C TRP A 196 10.99 -11.76 18.41
N TYR A 197 10.15 -12.27 19.32
CA TYR A 197 8.77 -12.71 19.05
C TYR A 197 7.71 -11.87 19.79
N ASP A 198 8.12 -11.01 20.73
CA ASP A 198 7.17 -10.17 21.46
C ASP A 198 7.15 -8.78 20.83
N ILE A 199 5.96 -8.30 20.48
CA ILE A 199 5.75 -7.01 19.84
C ILE A 199 5.29 -5.99 20.87
N SER A 200 5.82 -4.76 20.77
CA SER A 200 5.34 -3.67 21.59
C SER A 200 3.94 -3.26 21.12
N THR A 201 2.92 -3.58 21.89
CA THR A 201 1.53 -3.18 21.61
C THR A 201 1.31 -1.66 21.61
N ASN A 202 2.30 -0.90 22.11
CA ASN A 202 2.25 0.56 22.23
C ASN A 202 3.08 1.30 21.18
N THR A 203 3.93 0.62 20.41
CA THR A 203 4.78 1.27 19.39
C THR A 203 4.04 1.30 18.07
N LYS A 204 3.77 2.51 17.55
CA LYS A 204 3.18 2.70 16.22
C LYS A 204 4.28 2.57 15.14
N PRO A 205 3.96 1.99 13.98
CA PRO A 205 4.77 2.07 12.77
C PRO A 205 5.10 3.51 12.41
N THR A 206 6.25 3.68 11.75
CA THR A 206 6.78 4.94 11.25
C THR A 206 7.06 4.83 9.75
N PHE A 207 7.41 5.95 9.10
CA PHE A 207 7.82 5.96 7.70
C PHE A 207 9.00 5.02 7.44
N GLU A 208 9.98 5.01 8.35
CA GLU A 208 11.15 4.14 8.27
C GLU A 208 10.74 2.67 8.37
N SER A 209 9.76 2.35 9.21
CA SER A 209 9.27 0.96 9.33
C SER A 209 8.62 0.46 8.04
N ASP A 210 7.96 1.33 7.26
CA ASP A 210 7.44 0.98 5.93
C ASP A 210 8.58 0.61 4.97
N ILE A 211 9.69 1.34 5.01
CA ILE A 211 10.87 1.06 4.17
C ILE A 211 11.48 -0.30 4.54
N TRP A 212 11.57 -0.61 5.83
CA TRP A 212 12.03 -1.94 6.27
C TRP A 212 11.12 -3.04 5.74
N MET A 213 9.81 -2.89 5.91
CA MET A 213 8.82 -3.86 5.48
C MET A 213 8.87 -4.07 3.96
N LEU A 214 9.06 -3.00 3.17
CA LEU A 214 9.34 -3.10 1.74
C LEU A 214 10.63 -3.85 1.44
N GLY A 215 11.73 -3.56 2.15
CA GLY A 215 12.98 -4.31 2.00
C GLY A 215 12.82 -5.81 2.24
N MET A 216 12.02 -6.20 3.25
CA MET A 216 11.66 -7.59 3.51
C MET A 216 10.84 -8.20 2.37
N VAL A 217 9.89 -7.44 1.78
CA VAL A 217 9.14 -7.85 0.58
C VAL A 217 10.09 -8.10 -0.59
N LEU A 218 10.99 -7.16 -0.92
CA LEU A 218 11.90 -7.29 -2.05
C LEU A 218 12.84 -8.48 -1.87
N TRP A 219 13.42 -8.63 -0.67
CA TRP A 219 14.26 -9.79 -0.36
C TRP A 219 13.47 -11.10 -0.50
N HIS A 220 12.24 -11.15 0.02
CA HIS A 220 11.41 -12.34 -0.07
C HIS A 220 11.11 -12.72 -1.52
N VAL A 221 10.72 -11.74 -2.34
CA VAL A 221 10.38 -11.93 -3.76
C VAL A 221 11.59 -12.40 -4.56
N HIS A 222 12.75 -11.78 -4.30
CA HIS A 222 14.03 -12.19 -4.87
C HIS A 222 14.40 -13.63 -4.45
N ARG A 223 14.16 -13.99 -3.18
CA ARG A 223 14.58 -15.28 -2.62
C ARG A 223 13.70 -16.45 -3.06
N PHE A 224 12.39 -16.26 -3.04
CA PHE A 224 11.44 -17.35 -3.17
C PHE A 224 10.76 -17.41 -4.53
N GLY A 225 10.62 -16.28 -5.23
CA GLY A 225 9.92 -16.25 -6.51
C GLY A 225 8.58 -15.54 -6.53
N VAL A 226 8.01 -15.39 -7.72
CA VAL A 226 6.62 -14.97 -7.96
C VAL A 226 5.86 -16.03 -8.74
N TYR A 227 4.66 -16.45 -8.28
CA TYR A 227 3.77 -17.30 -9.11
C TYR A 227 2.50 -16.54 -9.35
N TYR A 228 2.01 -16.76 -10.56
CA TYR A 228 0.69 -16.41 -10.96
C TYR A 228 0.09 -17.65 -11.61
N ASP A 229 -0.72 -18.40 -10.86
CA ASP A 229 -1.73 -19.23 -11.48
C ASP A 229 -3.08 -18.97 -10.83
N GLY A 230 -4.06 -18.60 -11.65
CA GLY A 230 -5.45 -18.50 -11.25
C GLY A 230 -6.07 -19.87 -10.92
N ARG A 231 -5.30 -20.83 -10.39
CA ARG A 231 -5.75 -22.16 -10.01
C ARG A 231 -5.49 -22.42 -8.52
N GLY A 232 -6.59 -22.39 -7.77
CA GLY A 232 -6.91 -23.26 -6.64
C GLY A 232 -5.81 -23.68 -5.65
N SER A 233 -6.03 -23.31 -4.39
CA SER A 233 -5.49 -23.93 -3.16
C SER A 233 -4.06 -23.58 -2.69
N ALA A 234 -3.71 -22.29 -2.66
CA ALA A 234 -2.50 -21.80 -1.99
C ALA A 234 -2.64 -21.61 -0.44
N ARG A 235 -3.65 -22.20 0.20
CA ARG A 235 -3.92 -22.01 1.65
C ARG A 235 -2.91 -22.76 2.55
N GLN A 236 -2.13 -23.70 2.02
CA GLN A 236 -1.39 -24.69 2.83
C GLN A 236 0.11 -24.40 3.10
N ARG A 237 0.69 -23.24 2.74
CA ARG A 237 2.17 -23.07 2.80
C ARG A 237 2.71 -21.75 3.36
N TRP A 238 1.87 -20.85 3.87
CA TRP A 238 2.33 -19.58 4.45
C TRP A 238 2.98 -19.74 5.83
N GLU A 239 2.67 -20.83 6.54
CA GLU A 239 3.03 -21.00 7.96
C GLU A 239 4.40 -21.69 8.19
N SER A 240 5.08 -22.21 7.17
CA SER A 240 6.24 -23.10 7.41
C SER A 240 7.61 -22.43 7.40
N ASP A 241 7.75 -21.24 6.83
CA ASP A 241 9.06 -20.62 6.68
C ASP A 241 9.12 -19.44 7.65
N LYS A 242 9.62 -19.69 8.88
CA LYS A 242 10.06 -18.62 9.78
C LYS A 242 10.97 -17.69 8.98
N MET A 243 10.51 -16.47 8.68
CA MET A 243 11.33 -15.49 8.00
C MET A 243 12.31 -14.91 9.01
N ASP A 244 13.53 -15.45 8.98
CA ASP A 244 14.68 -14.82 9.62
C ASP A 244 15.10 -13.60 8.78
N GLN A 245 15.61 -12.56 9.46
CA GLN A 245 16.16 -11.39 8.78
C GLN A 245 17.25 -11.83 7.79
N PRO A 246 17.28 -11.28 6.56
CA PRO A 246 18.32 -11.60 5.62
C PRO A 246 19.69 -11.18 6.16
N ASP A 247 20.62 -12.12 6.16
CA ASP A 247 22.03 -11.82 6.36
C ASP A 247 22.59 -11.37 5.01
N LEU A 248 22.70 -10.06 4.82
CA LEU A 248 23.19 -9.46 3.57
C LEU A 248 24.72 -9.53 3.43
N THR A 249 25.44 -10.21 4.33
CA THR A 249 26.88 -10.42 4.16
C THR A 249 27.18 -11.40 3.01
N ASP A 250 28.30 -11.17 2.32
CA ASP A 250 28.74 -11.99 1.19
C ASP A 250 28.84 -13.47 1.57
N GLY A 251 28.14 -14.32 0.82
CA GLY A 251 28.17 -15.78 1.01
C GLY A 251 27.30 -16.31 2.15
N ALA A 252 26.53 -15.47 2.84
CA ALA A 252 25.62 -15.89 3.90
C ALA A 252 24.54 -16.85 3.38
N LYS A 253 24.12 -17.83 4.21
CA LYS A 253 23.10 -18.82 3.86
C LYS A 253 21.74 -18.19 3.50
N TYR A 254 21.40 -17.07 4.13
CA TYR A 254 20.14 -16.33 3.94
C TYR A 254 20.33 -14.99 3.20
N GLY A 255 21.51 -14.74 2.64
CA GLY A 255 21.78 -13.55 1.83
C GLY A 255 21.28 -13.65 0.40
N ILE A 256 21.49 -12.59 -0.37
CA ILE A 256 21.05 -12.45 -1.77
C ILE A 256 22.04 -13.00 -2.79
N ASN A 257 23.32 -13.13 -2.42
CA ASN A 257 24.34 -13.63 -3.33
C ASN A 257 24.11 -15.11 -3.69
N PRO A 258 24.25 -15.48 -4.97
CA PRO A 258 24.02 -16.85 -5.42
C PRO A 258 25.04 -17.80 -4.79
N LEU A 259 24.55 -18.89 -4.19
CA LEU A 259 25.38 -20.01 -3.77
C LEU A 259 25.19 -21.16 -4.77
N PRO A 260 26.26 -21.82 -5.25
CA PRO A 260 26.18 -22.94 -6.19
C PRO A 260 25.26 -24.10 -5.73
N THR A 261 25.03 -24.21 -4.42
CA THR A 261 24.21 -25.25 -3.79
C THR A 261 22.76 -24.83 -3.54
N ARG A 262 22.31 -23.65 -4.01
CA ARG A 262 20.95 -23.17 -3.76
C ARG A 262 19.94 -23.73 -4.78
N PRO A 263 18.92 -24.48 -4.34
CA PRO A 263 17.90 -25.03 -5.22
C PRO A 263 16.77 -24.03 -5.58
N ARG A 264 16.81 -22.79 -5.10
CA ARG A 264 15.75 -21.77 -5.22
C ARG A 264 16.35 -20.36 -5.26
N GLY A 265 15.69 -19.43 -5.95
CA GLY A 265 16.12 -18.02 -6.13
C GLY A 265 16.63 -17.73 -7.54
N CYS A 266 16.95 -16.46 -7.82
CA CYS A 266 17.45 -15.95 -9.10
C CYS A 266 18.66 -16.74 -9.64
N GLU A 267 18.88 -16.67 -10.96
CA GLU A 267 20.07 -17.23 -11.60
C GLU A 267 21.36 -16.62 -11.03
N PRO A 268 22.47 -17.38 -10.98
CA PRO A 268 23.73 -16.90 -10.42
C PRO A 268 24.32 -15.74 -11.25
N SER A 269 23.90 -14.53 -10.92
CA SER A 269 24.36 -13.27 -11.49
C SER A 269 24.61 -12.27 -10.36
N PRO A 270 25.48 -11.27 -10.56
CA PRO A 270 25.72 -10.25 -9.55
C PRO A 270 24.50 -9.31 -9.43
N HIS A 271 23.65 -9.53 -8.44
CA HIS A 271 22.42 -8.77 -8.13
C HIS A 271 22.70 -7.39 -7.50
N ARG A 272 23.75 -6.70 -7.96
CA ARG A 272 24.36 -5.55 -7.27
C ARG A 272 23.38 -4.44 -6.93
N PHE A 273 22.37 -4.22 -7.77
CA PHE A 273 21.45 -3.12 -7.57
C PHE A 273 20.33 -3.46 -6.57
N VAL A 274 19.76 -4.66 -6.67
CA VAL A 274 18.82 -5.18 -5.66
C VAL A 274 19.53 -5.25 -4.30
N GLU A 275 20.78 -5.72 -4.28
CA GLU A 275 21.63 -5.75 -3.10
C GLU A 275 21.81 -4.39 -2.44
N ASP A 276 22.16 -3.40 -3.23
CA ASP A 276 22.44 -2.07 -2.74
C ASP A 276 21.18 -1.36 -2.23
N LEU A 277 20.00 -1.60 -2.84
CA LEU A 277 18.71 -1.17 -2.29
C LEU A 277 18.42 -1.85 -0.95
N LEU A 278 18.58 -3.17 -0.85
CA LEU A 278 18.32 -3.92 0.39
C LEU A 278 19.23 -3.47 1.54
N HIS A 279 20.50 -3.18 1.27
CA HIS A 279 21.43 -2.65 2.27
C HIS A 279 20.99 -1.29 2.84
N LYS A 280 20.28 -0.48 2.06
CA LYS A 280 19.77 0.84 2.49
C LYS A 280 18.40 0.74 3.19
N MET A 281 17.56 -0.20 2.76
CA MET A 281 16.24 -0.44 3.34
C MET A 281 16.30 -1.20 4.67
N LEU A 282 17.22 -2.16 4.80
CA LEU A 282 17.32 -3.07 5.93
C LEU A 282 18.36 -2.63 6.98
N ILE A 283 18.56 -1.32 7.10
CA ILE A 283 19.37 -0.74 8.18
C ILE A 283 18.59 -0.87 9.50
N PRO A 284 19.16 -1.53 10.53
CA PRO A 284 18.44 -1.76 11.80
C PRO A 284 18.09 -0.48 12.55
N ASP A 285 18.95 0.53 12.49
CA ASP A 285 18.66 1.85 13.06
C ASP A 285 17.75 2.63 12.11
N PRO A 286 16.48 2.90 12.47
CA PRO A 286 15.55 3.61 11.59
C PRO A 286 16.06 5.01 11.21
N LYS A 287 16.81 5.69 12.08
CA LYS A 287 17.32 7.04 11.79
C LYS A 287 18.37 7.09 10.68
N ARG A 288 18.98 5.94 10.39
CA ARG A 288 19.99 5.78 9.34
C ARG A 288 19.41 5.12 8.09
N ARG A 289 18.18 4.63 8.16
CA ARG A 289 17.46 3.98 7.07
C ARG A 289 17.08 5.03 6.03
N TRP A 290 17.26 4.69 4.77
CA TRP A 290 16.93 5.62 3.69
C TRP A 290 15.42 5.80 3.56
N THR A 291 15.00 6.96 3.12
CA THR A 291 13.60 7.29 2.84
C THR A 291 13.18 6.78 1.45
N ALA A 292 11.86 6.72 1.20
CA ALA A 292 11.34 6.34 -0.12
C ALA A 292 11.84 7.29 -1.23
N ALA A 293 11.89 8.60 -0.94
CA ALA A 293 12.34 9.61 -1.88
C ALA A 293 13.83 9.45 -2.24
N GLU A 294 14.70 9.24 -1.26
CA GLU A 294 16.13 9.03 -1.49
C GLU A 294 16.40 7.77 -2.34
N LEU A 295 15.65 6.69 -2.07
CA LEU A 295 15.74 5.45 -2.83
C LEU A 295 15.24 5.64 -4.28
N LEU A 296 14.16 6.39 -4.51
CA LEU A 296 13.69 6.74 -5.86
C LEU A 296 14.73 7.55 -6.64
N GLU A 297 15.32 8.57 -6.01
CA GLU A 297 16.38 9.36 -6.64
C GLU A 297 17.57 8.49 -7.03
N GLN A 298 17.93 7.53 -6.17
CA GLN A 298 18.95 6.57 -6.51
C GLN A 298 18.58 5.70 -7.72
N MET A 299 17.35 5.18 -7.76
CA MET A 299 16.88 4.38 -8.89
C MET A 299 16.89 5.16 -10.21
N LYS A 300 16.57 6.47 -10.19
CA LYS A 300 16.66 7.33 -11.37
C LYS A 300 18.07 7.46 -11.95
N LEU A 301 19.09 7.48 -11.09
CA LEU A 301 20.48 7.68 -11.50
C LEU A 301 21.11 6.41 -12.10
N GLN A 302 20.47 5.25 -11.92
CA GLN A 302 20.96 3.96 -12.40
C GLN A 302 20.58 3.73 -13.86
N LYS A 303 21.53 3.96 -14.78
CA LYS A 303 21.36 3.78 -16.23
C LYS A 303 20.94 2.37 -16.68
N ASN A 304 21.14 1.35 -15.84
CA ASN A 304 20.90 -0.06 -16.19
C ASN A 304 19.53 -0.58 -15.73
N TYR A 305 18.84 0.16 -14.87
CA TYR A 305 17.47 -0.15 -14.49
C TYR A 305 16.61 1.04 -14.90
N THR A 306 16.01 0.94 -16.08
CA THR A 306 14.97 1.86 -16.50
C THR A 306 13.79 1.01 -16.94
N PRO A 307 12.63 1.08 -16.25
CA PRO A 307 11.36 1.03 -16.97
C PRO A 307 11.51 1.94 -18.19
N ALA A 308 10.95 1.59 -19.35
CA ALA A 308 11.09 2.42 -20.56
C ALA A 308 11.03 3.90 -20.18
N GLU A 309 12.02 4.73 -20.55
CA GLU A 309 12.23 6.07 -19.96
C GLU A 309 10.95 6.93 -19.89
N ASP A 310 10.03 6.69 -20.84
CA ASP A 310 8.69 7.27 -20.89
C ASP A 310 7.75 6.81 -19.76
N ASP A 311 7.76 5.55 -19.35
CA ASP A 311 7.07 5.05 -18.15
C ASP A 311 7.53 5.80 -16.91
N MET A 312 8.84 5.94 -16.74
CA MET A 312 9.41 6.63 -15.58
C MET A 312 9.00 8.11 -15.54
N LYS A 313 9.05 8.81 -16.67
CA LYS A 313 8.60 10.20 -16.77
C LYS A 313 7.12 10.34 -16.47
N ARG A 314 6.28 9.43 -16.99
CA ARG A 314 4.84 9.40 -16.72
C ARG A 314 4.55 9.19 -15.23
N ASP A 315 5.23 8.24 -14.61
CA ASP A 315 5.07 7.93 -13.18
C ASP A 315 5.42 9.10 -12.28
N LEU A 316 6.53 9.80 -12.58
CA LEU A 316 6.96 10.96 -11.81
C LEU A 316 6.02 12.15 -12.00
N ALA A 317 5.51 12.35 -13.21
CA ALA A 317 4.50 13.36 -13.47
C ALA A 317 3.18 13.06 -12.73
N ASP A 318 2.76 11.79 -12.70
CA ASP A 318 1.60 11.32 -11.95
C ASP A 318 1.78 11.54 -10.43
N LEU A 319 2.94 11.19 -9.88
CA LEU A 319 3.29 11.45 -8.48
C LEU A 319 3.23 12.95 -8.16
N GLN A 320 3.84 13.80 -9.00
CA GLN A 320 3.83 15.25 -8.82
C GLN A 320 2.42 15.83 -8.88
N ALA A 321 1.59 15.36 -9.81
CA ALA A 321 0.20 15.78 -9.94
C ALA A 321 -0.61 15.38 -8.69
N ALA A 322 -0.46 14.15 -8.21
CA ALA A 322 -1.09 13.66 -6.99
C ALA A 322 -0.69 14.53 -5.78
N LEU A 323 0.61 14.79 -5.60
CA LEU A 323 1.12 15.64 -4.51
C LEU A 323 0.58 17.07 -4.56
N LYS A 324 0.49 17.66 -5.76
CA LYS A 324 -0.11 19.00 -5.93
C LYS A 324 -1.59 18.99 -5.57
N GLY A 325 -2.33 17.97 -6.00
CA GLY A 325 -3.73 17.77 -5.66
C GLY A 325 -3.96 17.61 -4.15
N GLU A 326 -3.10 16.87 -3.46
CA GLU A 326 -3.12 16.71 -2.00
C GLU A 326 -2.91 18.05 -1.28
N LYS A 327 -1.85 18.76 -1.63
CA LYS A 327 -1.53 20.08 -1.03
C LYS A 327 -2.69 21.07 -1.22
N TYR A 328 -3.30 21.09 -2.40
CA TYR A 328 -4.47 21.94 -2.68
C TYR A 328 -5.70 21.54 -1.83
N ASN A 329 -5.99 20.24 -1.69
CA ASN A 329 -7.12 19.77 -0.89
C ASN A 329 -6.93 20.11 0.59
N THR A 330 -5.73 19.92 1.13
CA THR A 330 -5.38 20.30 2.50
C THR A 330 -5.57 21.79 2.73
N PHE A 331 -5.09 22.63 1.80
CA PHE A 331 -5.32 24.08 1.84
C PHE A 331 -6.82 24.43 1.85
N ARG A 332 -7.61 23.81 0.97
CA ARG A 332 -9.07 24.03 0.90
C ARG A 332 -9.79 23.66 2.20
N ARG A 333 -9.40 22.54 2.84
CA ARG A 333 -9.94 22.14 4.15
C ARG A 333 -9.58 23.14 5.24
N MET A 334 -8.34 23.64 5.25
CA MET A 334 -7.89 24.69 6.18
C MET A 334 -8.73 25.96 6.03
N VAL A 335 -8.95 26.43 4.80
CA VAL A 335 -9.80 27.60 4.52
C VAL A 335 -11.26 27.38 4.93
N ALA A 336 -11.81 26.18 4.72
CA ALA A 336 -13.18 25.86 5.15
C ALA A 336 -13.33 25.87 6.68
N MET A 337 -12.35 25.32 7.41
CA MET A 337 -12.32 25.38 8.87
C MET A 337 -12.22 26.82 9.39
N LEU A 338 -11.40 27.66 8.75
CA LEU A 338 -11.28 29.08 9.11
C LEU A 338 -12.57 29.87 8.88
N LYS A 339 -13.35 29.53 7.85
CA LYS A 339 -14.66 30.15 7.58
C LYS A 339 -15.77 29.74 8.55
N GLY A 340 -15.63 28.59 9.21
CA GLY A 340 -16.60 28.07 10.19
C GLY A 340 -16.30 28.46 11.65
N ALA A 341 -15.17 29.10 11.95
CA ALA A 341 -14.75 29.41 13.31
C ALA A 341 -15.43 30.70 13.85
N PRO A 342 -15.96 30.70 15.08
CA PRO A 342 -16.58 31.88 15.69
C PRO A 342 -15.55 33.00 15.94
N LEU A 343 -15.98 34.26 15.74
CA LEU A 343 -15.13 35.47 15.72
C LEU A 343 -14.27 35.76 16.97
N ARG A 344 -14.39 34.98 18.06
CA ARG A 344 -13.66 35.23 19.33
C ARG A 344 -12.27 34.57 19.42
N SER A 345 -11.84 33.76 18.45
CA SER A 345 -10.52 33.10 18.47
C SER A 345 -9.45 33.76 17.58
N TRP A 346 -9.59 35.05 17.25
CA TRP A 346 -8.75 35.70 16.24
C TRP A 346 -7.29 35.96 16.67
N THR A 347 -6.97 35.82 17.95
CA THR A 347 -5.58 35.90 18.46
C THR A 347 -4.75 34.64 18.16
N THR A 348 -5.38 33.47 17.98
CA THR A 348 -4.74 32.24 17.50
C THR A 348 -4.68 32.13 15.97
N LEU A 349 -5.38 33.00 15.23
CA LEU A 349 -5.38 33.02 13.75
C LEU A 349 -4.09 33.62 13.14
N GLY A 350 -3.32 34.40 13.90
CA GLY A 350 -2.08 35.02 13.41
C GLY A 350 -1.04 34.00 12.93
N GLY A 351 -0.94 32.85 13.60
CA GLY A 351 -0.05 31.75 13.18
C GLY A 351 -0.53 31.02 11.92
N TYR A 352 -1.85 30.84 11.76
CA TYR A 352 -2.43 30.20 10.58
C TYR A 352 -2.37 31.08 9.33
N MET A 353 -2.50 32.41 9.48
CA MET A 353 -2.30 33.37 8.39
C MET A 353 -0.84 33.40 7.89
N PHE A 354 0.13 33.15 8.78
CA PHE A 354 1.55 33.04 8.42
C PHE A 354 1.84 31.76 7.62
N LEU A 355 1.25 30.63 8.02
CA LEU A 355 1.25 29.39 7.24
C LEU A 355 0.55 29.56 5.88
N LEU A 356 -0.58 30.28 5.83
CA LEU A 356 -1.30 30.57 4.60
C LEU A 356 -0.45 31.41 3.62
N ALA A 357 0.26 32.42 4.12
CA ALA A 357 1.18 33.23 3.32
C ALA A 357 2.36 32.40 2.80
N PHE A 358 2.89 31.47 3.61
CA PHE A 358 3.97 30.57 3.21
C PHE A 358 3.53 29.59 2.09
N PHE A 359 2.32 29.04 2.18
CA PHE A 359 1.76 28.17 1.13
C PHE A 359 1.47 28.91 -0.19
N CYS A 360 1.10 30.19 -0.15
CA CYS A 360 0.87 30.99 -1.36
C CYS A 360 2.15 31.36 -2.12
N VAL A 361 3.34 31.26 -1.50
CA VAL A 361 4.64 31.53 -2.15
C VAL A 361 5.25 30.25 -2.78
N LEU A 362 4.73 29.06 -2.44
CA LEU A 362 5.27 27.75 -2.85
C LEU A 362 4.40 26.98 -3.86
N LEU A 363 3.23 27.52 -4.23
CA LEU A 363 2.40 27.08 -5.37
C LEU A 363 2.84 27.78 -6.66
#